data_AF-A0A970RST3-F1
#
_entry.id   AF-A0A970RST3-F1
#
_cell.length_a   1.000
_cell.length_b   1.000
_cell.length_c   1.000
_cell.angle_alpha   90.00
_cell.angle_beta   90.00
_cell.angle_gamma   90.00
#
_symmetry.space_group_name_H-M   'P 1'
#
loop_
_entity.id
_entity.type
_entity.pdbx_description
1 polymer ?
#
loop_
_entity_poly.entity_id
_entity_poly.type
_entity_poly.pdbx_seq_one_letter_code
_entity_poly.pdbx_strand_id
1 'polypeptide(L)' 'MKNTNSNTAFLRLKRVLLNDKENLPNGLMRVLRADIDGVLSSYFDYPTETLKIEIDLDSSGRYCIRIEAMAERIKTIKVL' A
#
# COMPACT_ATOMS: atom_id res chain seq x y z
N MET A 1 -22.97 -13.35 -37.41
CA MET A 1 -21.60 -12.95 -37.01
C MET A 1 -21.66 -11.69 -36.13
N LYS A 2 -21.88 -11.83 -34.83
CA LYS A 2 -21.86 -10.74 -33.83
C LYS A 2 -21.44 -11.36 -32.48
N ASN A 3 -20.16 -11.64 -32.27
CA ASN A 3 -19.69 -12.09 -30.93
C ASN A 3 -18.19 -11.86 -30.68
N THR A 4 -17.40 -11.55 -31.71
CA THR A 4 -15.96 -11.32 -31.58
C THR A 4 -15.62 -9.99 -30.91
N ASN A 5 -16.41 -8.93 -31.16
CA ASN A 5 -16.15 -7.58 -30.64
C ASN A 5 -16.46 -7.43 -29.13
N SER A 6 -17.49 -8.09 -28.61
CA SER A 6 -17.76 -8.09 -27.17
C SER A 6 -16.69 -8.82 -26.39
N ASN A 7 -16.14 -9.91 -26.95
CA ASN A 7 -15.12 -10.70 -26.30
C ASN A 7 -13.78 -9.95 -26.21
N THR A 8 -13.39 -9.22 -27.26
CA THR A 8 -12.18 -8.39 -27.25
C THR A 8 -12.33 -7.17 -26.33
N ALA A 9 -13.50 -6.51 -26.31
CA ALA A 9 -13.78 -5.42 -25.38
C ALA A 9 -13.73 -5.89 -23.91
N PHE A 10 -14.32 -7.05 -23.62
CA PHE A 10 -14.29 -7.66 -22.29
C PHE A 10 -12.87 -8.00 -21.84
N LEU A 11 -12.06 -8.62 -22.70
CA LEU A 11 -10.66 -8.94 -22.39
C LEU A 11 -9.80 -7.69 -22.18
N ARG A 12 -10.05 -6.63 -22.95
CA ARG A 12 -9.38 -5.32 -22.75
C ARG A 12 -9.77 -4.69 -21.42
N LEU A 13 -11.06 -4.68 -21.08
CA LEU A 13 -11.54 -4.14 -19.80
C LEU A 13 -10.97 -4.95 -18.62
N LYS A 14 -10.97 -6.28 -18.70
CA LYS A 14 -10.34 -7.16 -17.70
C LYS A 14 -8.85 -6.85 -17.54
N ARG A 15 -8.12 -6.62 -18.63
CA ARG A 15 -6.70 -6.24 -18.58
C ARG A 15 -6.49 -4.88 -17.93
N VAL A 16 -7.32 -3.88 -18.25
CA VAL A 16 -7.23 -2.54 -17.62
C VAL A 16 -7.52 -2.62 -16.13
N LEU A 17 -8.56 -3.34 -15.72
CA LEU A 17 -8.90 -3.52 -14.30
C LEU A 17 -7.82 -4.27 -13.51
N LEU A 18 -7.17 -5.27 -14.13
CA LEU A 18 -6.04 -5.95 -13.52
C LEU A 18 -4.82 -5.04 -13.44
N ASN A 19 -4.54 -4.26 -14.48
CA ASN A 19 -3.42 -3.32 -14.50
C ASN A 19 -3.62 -2.17 -13.50
N ASP A 20 -4.84 -1.67 -13.33
CA ASP A 20 -5.18 -0.69 -12.29
C ASP A 20 -5.02 -1.31 -10.89
N LYS A 21 -5.45 -2.56 -10.69
CA LYS A 21 -5.21 -3.29 -9.44
C LYS A 21 -3.73 -3.58 -9.16
N GLU A 22 -2.90 -3.71 -10.19
CA GLU A 22 -1.44 -3.89 -10.05
C GLU A 22 -0.72 -2.55 -9.80
N ASN A 23 -1.28 -1.43 -10.25
CA ASN A 23 -0.69 -0.09 -10.09
C ASN A 23 -1.21 0.67 -8.85
N LEU A 24 -2.41 0.34 -8.34
CA LEU A 24 -2.97 0.87 -7.10
C LEU A 24 -2.07 0.66 -5.85
N PRO A 25 -1.43 -0.52 -5.65
CA PRO A 25 -0.58 -0.79 -4.50
C PRO A 25 0.59 0.18 -4.42
N ASN A 26 1.16 0.59 -5.56
CA ASN A 26 2.34 1.46 -5.57
C ASN A 26 2.03 2.90 -5.14
N GLY A 27 0.89 3.44 -5.59
CA GLY A 27 0.43 4.76 -5.17
C GLY A 27 0.00 4.78 -3.70
N LEU A 28 -0.80 3.79 -3.30
CA LEU A 28 -1.28 3.64 -1.93
C LEU A 28 -0.14 3.40 -0.95
N MET A 29 0.81 2.53 -1.29
CA MET A 29 1.96 2.22 -0.45
C MET A 29 2.87 3.44 -0.26
N ARG A 30 3.02 4.29 -1.30
CA ARG A 30 3.79 5.53 -1.17
C ARG A 30 3.13 6.52 -0.22
N VAL A 31 1.81 6.67 -0.29
CA VAL A 31 1.05 7.55 0.60
C VAL A 31 1.12 7.04 2.04
N LEU A 32 0.81 5.76 2.25
CA LEU A 32 0.89 5.12 3.56
C LEU A 32 2.28 5.25 4.17
N ARG A 33 3.33 5.06 3.38
CA ARG A 33 4.71 5.19 3.87
C ARG A 33 5.00 6.61 4.37
N ALA A 34 4.63 7.63 3.61
CA ALA A 34 4.88 9.02 4.01
C ALA A 34 4.13 9.38 5.30
N ASP A 35 2.85 8.98 5.40
CA ASP A 35 2.03 9.31 6.57
C ASP A 35 2.47 8.54 7.81
N ILE A 36 2.74 7.23 7.68
CA ILE A 36 3.23 6.39 8.78
C ILE A 36 4.59 6.87 9.25
N ASP A 37 5.48 7.23 8.32
CA ASP A 37 6.79 7.78 8.67
C ASP A 37 6.68 9.08 9.45
N GLY A 38 5.79 9.99 9.02
CA GLY A 38 5.50 11.23 9.76
C GLY A 38 5.00 10.97 11.19
N VAL A 39 4.09 9.99 11.35
CA VAL A 39 3.58 9.62 12.67
C VAL A 39 4.68 8.98 13.52
N LEU A 40 5.31 7.92 13.03
CA LEU A 40 6.31 7.17 13.81
C LEU A 40 7.52 8.05 14.15
N SER A 41 7.98 8.89 13.23
CA SER A 41 9.11 9.79 13.47
C SER A 41 8.80 10.88 14.50
N SER A 42 7.52 11.19 14.75
CA SER A 42 7.12 12.12 15.80
C SER A 42 7.29 11.52 17.20
N TYR A 43 7.16 10.20 17.33
CA TYR A 43 7.18 9.50 18.63
C TYR A 43 8.44 8.66 18.87
N PHE A 44 9.13 8.25 17.81
CA PHE A 44 10.26 7.32 17.86
C PHE A 44 11.43 7.87 17.05
N ASP A 45 12.65 7.64 17.54
CA ASP A 45 13.82 7.63 16.67
C ASP A 45 13.96 6.20 16.15
N TYR A 46 13.75 6.04 14.85
CA TYR A 46 13.85 4.77 14.18
C TYR A 46 14.50 4.96 12.81
N PRO A 47 15.40 4.04 12.39
CA PRO A 47 15.96 4.06 11.04
C PRO A 47 14.86 3.78 10.01
N THR A 48 14.74 4.61 8.97
CA THR A 48 13.65 4.50 7.99
C THR A 48 13.66 3.17 7.23
N GLU A 49 14.83 2.54 7.12
CA GLU A 49 15.01 1.19 6.57
C GLU A 49 14.34 0.09 7.39
N THR A 50 14.01 0.33 8.67
CA THR A 50 13.32 -0.68 9.49
C THR A 50 11.81 -0.68 9.27
N LEU A 51 11.25 0.36 8.63
CA LEU A 51 9.84 0.43 8.27
C LEU A 51 9.53 -0.45 7.05
N LYS A 52 8.82 -1.54 7.32
CA LYS A 52 8.25 -2.46 6.34
C LYS A 52 6.74 -2.27 6.29
N ILE A 53 6.22 -2.11 5.08
CA ILE A 53 4.80 -2.02 4.80
C ILE A 53 4.48 -3.08 3.74
N GLU A 54 3.62 -4.02 4.08
CA GLU A 54 3.15 -5.07 3.19
C GLU A 54 1.65 -4.91 2.97
N ILE A 55 1.22 -4.99 1.71
CA ILE A 55 -0.19 -4.91 1.32
C ILE A 55 -0.53 -6.20 0.59
N ASP A 56 -1.30 -7.05 1.25
CA ASP A 56 -1.82 -8.29 0.68
C ASP A 56 -3.28 -8.10 0.26
N LEU A 57 -3.65 -8.73 -0.85
CA LEU A 57 -5.03 -8.83 -1.32
C LEU A 57 -5.41 -10.30 -1.38
N ASP A 58 -6.41 -10.72 -0.60
CA ASP A 58 -6.90 -12.08 -0.68
C ASP A 58 -7.83 -12.30 -1.89
N SER A 59 -8.11 -13.57 -2.20
CA SER A 59 -9.00 -13.95 -3.30
C SER A 59 -10.46 -13.52 -3.09
N SER A 60 -10.84 -13.09 -1.88
CA SER A 60 -12.15 -12.55 -1.55
C SER A 60 -12.23 -11.03 -1.72
N GLY A 61 -11.12 -10.37 -2.05
CA GLY A 61 -11.03 -8.93 -2.20
C GLY A 61 -10.77 -8.17 -0.89
N ARG A 62 -10.39 -8.87 0.19
CA ARG A 62 -9.96 -8.25 1.45
C ARG A 62 -8.52 -7.76 1.31
N TYR A 63 -8.30 -6.50 1.65
CA TYR A 63 -6.96 -5.94 1.80
C TYR A 63 -6.46 -6.16 3.23
N CYS A 64 -5.26 -6.69 3.38
CA CYS A 64 -4.54 -6.78 4.64
C CYS A 64 -3.30 -5.89 4.54
N ILE A 65 -3.19 -4.90 5.42
CA ILE A 65 -2.04 -4.01 5.48
C ILE A 65 -1.29 -4.33 6.76
N ARG A 66 -0.02 -4.74 6.64
CA ARG A 66 0.88 -5.00 7.76
C ARG A 66 1.99 -3.95 7.76
N ILE A 67 2.18 -3.33 8.92
CA ILE A 67 3.15 -2.26 9.13
C ILE A 67 4.01 -2.68 10.30
N GLU A 68 5.31 -2.83 10.05
CA GLU A 68 6.29 -3.20 11.05
C GLU A 68 7.44 -2.19 11.01
N ALA A 69 7.84 -1.68 12.17
CA ALA A 69 8.99 -0.80 12.31
C ALA A 69 9.72 -1.12 13.62
N MET A 70 11.05 -1.03 13.60
CA MET A 70 11.88 -1.23 14.79
C MET A 70 12.49 0.11 15.18
N ALA A 71 12.10 0.62 16.35
CA ALA A 71 12.63 1.84 16.92
C ALA A 71 13.89 1.57 17.76
N GLU A 72 14.83 2.51 17.72
CA GLU A 72 16.00 2.50 18.62
C GLU A 72 15.61 3.06 19.99
N ARG A 73 14.80 4.12 19.99
CA ARG A 73 14.31 4.75 21.22
C ARG A 73 13.00 5.47 21.00
N ILE A 74 12.24 5.57 22.08
CA ILE A 74 11.06 6.43 22.16
C ILE A 74 11.54 7.86 22.41
N LYS A 75 11.05 8.83 21.64
CA LYS A 75 11.34 10.24 21.86
C LYS A 75 10.74 10.67 23.20
N THR A 76 11.56 11.26 24.05
CA THR A 76 11.07 11.89 25.28
C THR A 76 10.29 13.14 24.89
N ILE A 77 8.96 13.04 24.87
CA ILE A 77 8.10 14.22 24.67
C ILE A 77 8.28 15.11 25.90
N LYS A 78 9.03 16.19 25.75
CA LYS A 78 9.06 17.26 26.75
C LYS A 78 7.71 17.96 26.67
N VAL A 79 6.82 17.66 27.60
CA VAL A 79 5.67 18.50 27.87
C VAL A 79 6.23 19.82 28.39
N LEU A 80 6.03 20.89 27.61
CA LEU A 80 6.37 22.27 27.99
C LEU A 80 5.45 22.76 29.11
#